data_AF-A0A914WE28-F1
#
_entry.id   AF-A0A914WE28-F1
#
_cell.length_a   1.000
_cell.length_b   1.000
_cell.length_c   1.000
_cell.angle_alpha   90.00
_cell.angle_beta   90.00
_cell.angle_gamma   90.00
#
_symmetry.space_group_name_H-M   'P 1'
#
loop_
_entity.id
_entity.type
_entity.pdbx_description
1 polymer ?
#
loop_
_entity_poly.entity_id
_entity_poly.type
_entity_poly.pdbx_seq_one_letter_code
_entity_poly.pdbx_strand_id
1 'polypeptide(L)'
;MASPGSDARWSGLTSVTSMQGLPAQARRWLNKLVQETRFATLNVGLLTGCTTELAAALKRRHINICALQETRWSGQKLRDISDGFKAMFNGSPKTRNGVAIGVSKGY
;
A
#
# COMPACT_ATOMS: atom_id res chain seq x y z
N MET A 1 36.24 36.66 -6.84
CA MET A 1 36.09 35.20 -6.64
C MET A 1 34.75 34.94 -5.95
N ALA A 2 33.99 33.99 -6.51
CA ALA A 2 32.72 33.37 -6.04
C ALA A 2 31.44 34.23 -5.87
N SER A 3 30.43 33.92 -6.69
CA SER A 3 28.98 34.01 -6.41
C SER A 3 28.43 32.56 -6.27
N PRO A 4 27.13 32.32 -6.00
CA PRO A 4 26.28 32.73 -4.88
C PRO A 4 25.54 31.50 -4.25
N GLY A 5 24.64 31.71 -3.30
CA GLY A 5 23.69 30.66 -2.87
C GLY A 5 22.72 31.18 -1.81
N SER A 6 21.72 31.98 -2.19
CA SER A 6 20.35 31.56 -2.53
C SER A 6 19.46 31.39 -1.31
N ASP A 7 18.58 32.37 -1.13
CA ASP A 7 17.46 32.43 -0.19
C ASP A 7 16.54 31.22 -0.26
N ALA A 8 16.14 30.70 0.90
CA ALA A 8 14.91 29.94 1.05
C ALA A 8 14.11 30.52 2.21
N ARG A 9 13.50 31.68 1.97
CA ARG A 9 12.46 32.23 2.85
C ARG A 9 11.15 31.48 2.60
N TRP A 10 10.85 30.49 3.44
CA TRP A 10 9.50 29.92 3.54
C TRP A 10 8.61 30.87 4.35
N SER A 11 8.17 31.96 3.73
CA SER A 11 7.13 32.80 4.29
C SER A 11 5.77 32.30 3.83
N GLY A 12 5.09 31.53 4.69
CA GLY A 12 3.72 31.12 4.38
C GLY A 12 3.10 30.07 5.29
N LEU A 13 3.19 30.20 6.62
CA LEU A 13 2.14 29.71 7.52
C LEU A 13 2.27 30.40 8.88
N THR A 14 1.62 31.56 9.04
CA THR A 14 1.39 32.09 10.38
C THR A 14 0.39 31.17 11.08
N SER A 15 0.84 30.58 12.18
CA SER A 15 0.00 29.77 13.07
C SER A 15 -1.12 30.65 13.62
N VAL A 16 -2.33 30.48 13.08
CA VAL A 16 -3.57 30.96 13.72
C VAL A 16 -4.33 29.71 14.14
N THR A 17 -4.36 29.46 15.44
CA THR A 17 -5.07 28.35 16.05
C THR A 17 -6.58 28.65 15.99
N SER A 18 -7.25 28.18 14.95
CA SER A 18 -8.72 28.09 14.91
C SER A 18 -9.16 26.75 15.52
N MET A 19 -9.95 26.80 16.59
CA MET A 19 -10.58 25.64 17.26
C MET A 19 -11.70 24.98 16.43
N GLN A 20 -11.94 25.46 15.22
CA GLN A 20 -12.90 24.89 14.28
C GLN A 20 -12.09 24.40 13.08
N GLY A 21 -12.06 23.08 12.91
CA GLY A 21 -11.27 22.41 11.88
C GLY A 21 -11.55 22.95 10.47
N LEU A 22 -10.67 22.60 9.53
CA LEU A 22 -10.66 23.15 8.18
C LEU A 22 -12.06 23.18 7.52
N PRO A 23 -12.40 24.25 6.78
CA PRO A 23 -13.63 24.33 6.00
C PRO A 23 -13.81 23.08 5.14
N ALA A 24 -15.05 22.61 4.98
CA ALA A 24 -15.34 21.38 4.23
C ALA A 24 -14.75 21.37 2.82
N GLN A 25 -14.67 22.55 2.19
CA GLN A 25 -14.05 22.73 0.87
C GLN A 25 -12.53 22.49 0.88
N ALA A 26 -11.82 22.99 1.89
CA ALA A 26 -10.39 22.76 2.06
C ALA A 26 -10.09 21.28 2.38
N ARG A 27 -10.92 20.64 3.21
CA ARG A 27 -10.85 19.18 3.46
C ARG A 27 -11.05 18.37 2.18
N ARG A 28 -12.04 18.74 1.36
CA ARG A 28 -12.32 18.07 0.08
C ARG A 28 -11.17 18.23 -0.92
N TRP A 29 -10.53 19.41 -0.95
CA TRP A 29 -9.38 19.65 -1.83
C TRP A 29 -8.15 18.85 -1.37
N LEU A 30 -7.89 18.80 -0.05
CA LEU A 30 -6.82 17.97 0.50
C LEU A 30 -7.07 16.48 0.25
N ASN A 31 -8.30 15.97 0.44
CA ASN A 31 -8.65 14.59 0.12
C ASN A 31 -8.54 14.28 -1.38
N LYS A 32 -8.67 15.30 -2.25
CA LYS A 32 -8.45 15.15 -3.70
C LYS A 32 -6.97 15.04 -4.07
N LEU A 33 -6.07 15.50 -3.20
CA LEU A 33 -4.62 15.36 -3.35
C LEU A 33 -4.05 14.10 -2.69
N VAL A 34 -4.74 13.54 -1.70
CA VAL A 34 -4.36 12.26 -1.09
C VAL A 34 -4.77 11.14 -2.04
N GLN A 35 -3.79 10.42 -2.60
CA GLN A 35 -4.07 9.20 -3.34
C GLN A 35 -4.70 8.17 -2.40
N GLU A 36 -5.95 7.78 -2.69
CA GLU A 36 -6.69 6.81 -1.88
C GLU A 36 -6.01 5.44 -1.96
N THR A 37 -5.33 5.02 -0.88
CA THR A 37 -4.69 3.71 -0.78
C THR A 37 -5.59 2.75 -0.03
N ARG A 38 -5.91 1.63 -0.67
CA ARG A 38 -6.81 0.59 -0.19
C ARG A 38 -6.03 -0.63 0.26
N PHE A 39 -6.39 -1.10 1.45
CA PHE A 39 -5.80 -2.26 2.10
C PHE A 39 -6.81 -3.39 2.20
N ALA A 40 -6.35 -4.64 2.17
CA ALA A 40 -7.18 -5.80 2.47
C ALA A 40 -6.41 -6.87 3.24
N THR A 41 -7.15 -7.79 3.85
CA THR A 41 -6.61 -9.03 4.41
C THR A 41 -7.37 -10.21 3.81
N LEU A 42 -6.69 -11.27 3.44
CA LEU A 42 -7.31 -12.46 2.87
C LEU A 42 -6.63 -13.73 3.39
N ASN A 43 -7.45 -14.67 3.87
CA ASN A 43 -6.99 -16.02 4.11
C ASN A 43 -7.06 -16.83 2.80
N VAL A 44 -5.90 -17.32 2.35
CA VAL A 44 -5.75 -18.08 1.10
C VAL A 44 -6.10 -19.56 1.30
N GLY A 45 -6.23 -20.04 2.54
CA GLY A 45 -6.39 -21.45 2.92
C GLY A 45 -7.48 -22.27 2.20
N LEU A 46 -8.45 -21.60 1.56
CA LEU A 46 -9.52 -22.17 0.72
C LEU A 46 -9.35 -21.89 -0.80
N LEU A 47 -8.59 -20.88 -1.18
CA LEU A 47 -8.26 -20.57 -2.58
C LEU A 47 -7.03 -21.38 -2.97
N THR A 48 -7.27 -22.49 -3.66
CA THR A 48 -6.29 -23.51 -4.08
C THR A 48 -5.18 -22.91 -4.95
N GLY A 49 -4.15 -22.31 -4.33
CA GLY A 49 -2.86 -21.98 -4.95
C GLY A 49 -2.87 -21.07 -6.19
N CYS A 50 -4.02 -20.56 -6.63
CA CYS A 50 -4.14 -19.81 -7.87
C CYS A 50 -3.84 -18.34 -7.63
N THR A 51 -2.56 -17.98 -7.72
CA THR A 51 -2.08 -16.60 -7.58
C THR A 51 -2.72 -15.65 -8.60
N THR A 52 -3.21 -16.18 -9.73
CA THR A 52 -3.93 -15.45 -10.77
C THR A 52 -5.31 -15.01 -10.34
N GLU A 53 -6.11 -15.91 -9.75
CA GLU A 53 -7.44 -15.57 -9.22
C GLU A 53 -7.33 -14.55 -8.09
N LEU A 54 -6.31 -14.71 -7.24
CA LEU A 54 -5.99 -13.74 -6.20
C LEU A 54 -5.72 -12.35 -6.80
N ALA A 55 -4.83 -12.26 -7.79
CA ALA A 55 -4.50 -10.99 -8.42
C ALA A 55 -5.71 -10.34 -9.09
N ALA A 56 -6.53 -11.14 -9.80
CA ALA A 56 -7.76 -10.67 -10.42
C ALA A 56 -8.77 -10.14 -9.38
N ALA A 57 -8.91 -10.80 -8.24
CA ALA A 57 -9.77 -10.34 -7.15
C ALA A 57 -9.28 -9.02 -6.52
N LEU A 58 -7.96 -8.88 -6.33
CA LEU A 58 -7.36 -7.64 -5.81
C LEU A 58 -7.53 -6.48 -6.80
N LYS A 59 -7.32 -6.72 -8.11
CA LYS A 59 -7.58 -5.74 -9.16
C LYS A 59 -9.03 -5.29 -9.19
N ARG A 60 -9.98 -6.25 -9.21
CA ARG A 60 -11.42 -5.97 -9.27
C ARG A 60 -11.91 -5.11 -8.10
N ARG A 61 -11.23 -5.18 -6.95
CA ARG A 61 -11.55 -4.41 -5.73
C ARG A 61 -10.70 -3.15 -5.58
N HIS A 62 -9.79 -2.88 -6.51
CA HIS A 62 -8.82 -1.79 -6.46
C HIS A 62 -7.98 -1.79 -5.18
N ILE A 63 -7.56 -2.97 -4.71
CA ILE A 63 -6.69 -3.11 -3.53
C ILE A 63 -5.24 -2.90 -3.92
N ASN A 64 -4.53 -2.11 -3.12
CA ASN A 64 -3.15 -1.72 -3.40
C ASN A 64 -2.17 -2.55 -2.56
N ILE A 65 -2.53 -2.80 -1.30
CA ILE A 65 -1.74 -3.61 -0.37
C ILE A 65 -2.65 -4.68 0.25
N CYS A 66 -2.23 -5.93 0.24
CA CYS A 66 -3.00 -7.05 0.78
C CYS A 66 -2.16 -7.95 1.70
N ALA A 67 -2.65 -8.21 2.91
CA ALA A 67 -2.09 -9.24 3.77
C ALA A 67 -2.74 -10.59 3.47
N LEU A 68 -1.92 -11.59 3.14
CA LEU A 68 -2.31 -12.94 2.80
C LEU A 68 -1.94 -13.88 3.93
N GLN A 69 -2.86 -14.74 4.34
CA GLN A 69 -2.64 -15.76 5.39
C GLN A 69 -2.84 -17.17 4.84
N GLU A 70 -2.29 -18.16 5.52
CA GLU A 70 -2.30 -19.59 5.12
C GLU A 70 -1.82 -19.81 3.68
N THR A 71 -0.81 -19.05 3.24
CA THR A 71 -0.31 -19.09 1.85
C THR A 71 0.33 -20.43 1.48
N ARG A 72 0.68 -21.26 2.47
CA ARG A 72 1.42 -22.53 2.33
C ARG A 72 2.71 -22.38 1.51
N TRP A 73 3.26 -21.17 1.43
CA TRP A 73 4.54 -20.90 0.78
C TRP A 73 5.67 -21.12 1.78
N SER A 74 6.79 -21.69 1.32
CA SER A 74 7.93 -22.04 2.16
C SER A 74 9.13 -21.13 1.92
N GLY A 75 9.78 -20.72 3.00
CA GLY A 75 10.89 -19.78 3.01
C GLY A 75 10.46 -18.33 3.20
N GLN A 76 11.42 -17.42 3.03
CA GLN A 76 11.22 -15.98 3.14
C GLN A 76 11.81 -15.28 1.90
N LYS A 77 10.97 -14.89 0.93
CA LYS A 77 11.42 -14.32 -0.35
C LYS A 77 10.40 -13.34 -0.92
N LEU A 78 10.84 -12.54 -1.89
CA LEU A 78 9.96 -11.81 -2.80
C LEU A 78 9.50 -12.78 -3.91
N ARG A 79 8.21 -12.76 -4.22
CA ARG A 79 7.60 -13.51 -5.33
C ARG A 79 6.79 -12.54 -6.18
N ASP A 80 7.00 -12.56 -7.49
CA ASP A 80 6.08 -11.90 -8.41
C ASP A 80 4.75 -12.66 -8.41
N ILE A 81 3.68 -11.93 -8.09
CA ILE A 81 2.32 -12.39 -8.32
C ILE A 81 1.96 -11.95 -9.73
N SER A 82 1.20 -12.78 -10.44
CA SER A 82 0.63 -12.43 -11.73
C SER A 82 -0.07 -11.07 -11.70
N ASP A 83 -0.29 -10.49 -12.88
CA ASP A 83 -1.18 -9.35 -13.00
C ASP A 83 -0.67 -8.07 -12.29
N GLY A 84 0.65 -7.92 -12.15
CA GLY A 84 1.26 -6.68 -11.68
C GLY A 84 1.27 -6.52 -10.16
N PHE A 85 1.25 -7.63 -9.41
CA PHE A 85 1.47 -7.62 -7.96
C PHE A 85 2.83 -8.23 -7.62
N LYS A 86 3.43 -7.82 -6.51
CA LYS A 86 4.56 -8.51 -5.89
C LYS A 86 4.18 -8.87 -4.48
N ALA A 87 4.61 -10.04 -3.99
CA ALA A 87 4.40 -10.42 -2.61
C ALA A 87 5.70 -10.81 -1.93
N MET A 88 5.95 -10.19 -0.78
CA MET A 88 6.93 -10.66 0.18
C MET A 88 6.26 -11.69 1.08
N PHE A 89 6.85 -12.86 1.25
CA PHE A 89 6.26 -13.91 2.07
C PHE A 89 7.23 -14.46 3.09
N ASN A 90 6.66 -15.02 4.15
CA ASN A 90 7.35 -15.80 5.15
C ASN A 90 6.50 -17.01 5.52
N GLY A 91 7.02 -18.21 5.34
CA GLY A 91 6.34 -19.43 5.74
C GLY A 91 7.29 -20.60 5.93
N SER A 92 6.86 -21.57 6.74
CA SER A 92 7.67 -22.73 7.08
C SER A 92 7.33 -23.92 6.18
N PRO A 93 8.33 -24.68 5.70
CA PRO A 93 8.12 -25.82 4.80
C PRO A 93 7.28 -26.96 5.40
N LYS A 94 7.08 -27.00 6.73
CA LYS A 94 6.36 -28.08 7.42
C LYS A 94 4.96 -27.70 7.91
N THR A 95 4.52 -26.46 7.68
CA THR A 95 3.25 -25.96 8.25
C THR A 95 2.30 -25.51 7.16
N ARG A 96 0.98 -25.67 7.38
CA ARG A 96 -0.05 -24.94 6.62
C ARG A 96 -0.04 -23.43 6.90
N ASN A 97 0.82 -22.99 7.81
CA ASN A 97 0.96 -21.61 8.24
C ASN A 97 1.93 -20.87 7.30
N GLY A 98 1.61 -19.63 6.99
CA GLY A 98 2.42 -18.77 6.15
C GLY A 98 1.69 -17.46 5.90
N VAL A 99 2.44 -16.37 5.87
CA VAL A 99 1.90 -15.04 5.60
C VAL A 99 2.63 -14.41 4.42
N ALA A 100 1.93 -13.55 3.70
CA ALA A 100 2.55 -12.72 2.67
C ALA A 100 1.92 -11.33 2.64
N ILE A 101 2.67 -10.34 2.17
CA ILE A 101 2.19 -9.00 1.92
C ILE A 101 2.33 -8.75 0.42
N GLY A 102 1.20 -8.66 -0.26
CA GLY A 102 1.09 -8.31 -1.66
C GLY A 102 0.98 -6.80 -1.86
N VAL A 103 1.69 -6.26 -2.85
CA VAL A 103 1.68 -4.84 -3.23
C VAL A 103 1.51 -4.73 -4.74
N SER A 104 0.66 -3.81 -5.20
CA SER A 104 0.51 -3.48 -6.62
C SER A 104 1.77 -2.78 -7.14
N LYS A 105 2.24 -3.15 -8.34
CA LYS A 105 3.40 -2.52 -9.01
C LYS A 105 3.10 -1.12 -9.56
N GLY A 106 1.83 -0.73 -9.61
CA GLY A 106 1.38 0.56 -10.17
C GLY A 106 1.12 1.66 -9.13
N TYR A 107 1.69 1.53 -7.94
CA TYR A 107 1.78 2.62 -6.95
C TYR A 107 3.04 3.44 -7.18
#